data_AF-A0A1L6I9A9-F1
#
_entry.id   AF-A0A1L6I9A9-F1
#
_cell.length_a   1.000
_cell.length_b   1.000
_cell.length_c   1.000
_cell.angle_alpha   90.00
_cell.angle_beta   90.00
_cell.angle_gamma   90.00
#
_symmetry.space_group_name_H-M   'P 1'
#
loop_
_entity.id
_entity.type
_entity.pdbx_description
1 polymer ?
#
loop_
_entity_poly.entity_id
_entity_poly.type
_entity_poly.pdbx_seq_one_letter_code
_entity_poly.pdbx_strand_id
1 'polypeptide(L)'
;MSQSSLERTWVEVKLSENDRLAYPLRTPPNAMLGGSVYEQACSPEKASFKLRYATFSASDIANGFDPNYDKVGPYIDIPSTSALEDYFVRENLDLEGFVDSGLTDYPM
;
A
#
# COMPACT_ATOMS: atom_id res chain seq x y z
N MET A 1 -5.35 -16.78 16.70
CA MET A 1 -6.63 -16.37 16.09
C MET A 1 -7.01 -17.41 15.05
N SER A 2 -8.22 -17.97 15.10
CA SER A 2 -8.66 -18.98 14.14
C SER A 2 -9.01 -18.27 12.83
N GLN A 3 -8.25 -18.52 11.76
CA GLN A 3 -8.64 -18.09 10.42
C GLN A 3 -9.91 -18.85 10.03
N SER A 4 -11.02 -18.12 9.93
CA SER A 4 -12.21 -18.59 9.24
C SER A 4 -11.84 -18.91 7.79
N SER A 5 -12.06 -20.14 7.35
CA SER A 5 -11.78 -20.60 5.97
C SER A 5 -12.61 -19.88 4.88
N LEU A 6 -13.46 -18.94 5.28
CA LEU A 6 -14.38 -18.21 4.41
C LEU A 6 -13.81 -16.86 3.97
N GLU A 7 -12.76 -16.35 4.61
CA GLU A 7 -12.26 -15.01 4.36
C GLU A 7 -10.74 -14.99 4.21
N ARG A 8 -10.25 -14.14 3.31
CA ARG A 8 -8.83 -13.86 3.11
C ARG A 8 -8.57 -12.41 3.47
N THR A 9 -7.62 -12.18 4.37
CA THR A 9 -7.21 -10.84 4.79
C THR A 9 -5.85 -10.51 4.21
N TRP A 10 -5.76 -9.32 3.62
CA TRP A 10 -4.54 -8.73 3.08
C TRP A 10 -4.09 -7.58 3.96
N VAL A 11 -2.77 -7.40 4.04
CA VAL A 11 -2.14 -6.20 4.58
C VAL A 11 -1.63 -5.40 3.41
N GLU A 12 -2.16 -4.20 3.23
CA GLU A 12 -1.73 -3.30 2.16
C GLU A 12 -0.80 -2.25 2.76
N VAL A 13 0.36 -2.06 2.14
CA VAL A 13 1.33 -1.01 2.51
C VAL A 13 1.64 -0.17 1.29
N LYS A 14 1.60 1.15 1.43
CA LYS A 14 1.97 2.10 0.38
C LYS A 14 2.82 3.23 0.95
N LEU A 15 3.71 3.78 0.13
CA LEU A 15 4.33 5.08 0.41
C LEU A 15 3.26 6.15 0.56
N SER A 16 3.41 7.00 1.58
CA SER A 16 2.51 8.12 1.83
C SER A 16 2.52 9.08 0.65
N GLU A 17 1.38 9.68 0.37
CA GLU A 17 1.21 10.63 -0.74
C GLU A 17 2.09 11.88 -0.58
N ASN A 18 2.46 12.21 0.66
CA ASN A 18 3.38 13.32 0.96
C ASN A 18 4.83 13.03 0.55
N ASP A 19 5.19 11.75 0.43
CA ASP A 19 6.54 11.30 0.06
C ASP A 19 6.60 10.78 -1.38
N ARG A 20 5.45 10.71 -2.05
CA ARG A 20 5.40 10.60 -3.50
C ARG A 20 5.86 11.94 -4.05
N LEU A 21 6.99 11.92 -4.76
CA LEU A 21 7.52 13.09 -5.42
C LEU A 21 6.41 13.76 -6.25
N ALA A 22 6.26 15.07 -6.07
CA ALA A 22 5.38 15.84 -6.94
C ALA A 22 5.87 15.60 -8.37
N TYR A 23 5.04 14.94 -9.19
CA TYR A 23 5.24 14.92 -10.63
C TYR A 23 5.49 16.38 -11.05
N PRO A 24 6.54 16.68 -11.85
CA PRO A 24 6.93 18.06 -12.12
C PRO A 24 5.69 18.86 -12.49
N LEU A 25 5.38 19.79 -11.60
CA LEU A 25 4.13 20.50 -11.41
C LEU A 25 3.34 20.65 -12.71
N ARG A 26 2.19 19.96 -12.84
CA ARG A 26 1.15 20.39 -13.77
C ARG A 26 0.56 21.70 -13.24
N THR A 27 1.14 22.83 -13.62
CA THR A 27 0.46 24.12 -13.49
C THR A 27 -0.53 24.26 -14.65
N PRO A 28 -1.78 24.70 -14.44
CA PRO A 28 -2.68 25.03 -15.55
C PRO A 28 -2.00 26.07 -16.47
N PRO A 29 -1.97 25.88 -17.81
CA PRO A 29 -2.68 24.87 -18.62
C PRO A 29 -1.79 23.70 -19.11
N ASN A 30 -1.08 23.00 -18.21
CA ASN A 30 -0.13 21.90 -18.44
C ASN A 30 1.30 22.33 -18.83
N ALA A 31 1.81 23.44 -18.31
CA ALA A 31 3.21 23.81 -18.52
C ALA A 31 4.13 23.02 -17.56
N MET A 32 5.14 22.33 -18.11
CA MET A 32 6.23 21.73 -17.34
C MET A 32 7.27 22.80 -16.98
N LEU A 33 7.65 22.92 -15.71
CA LEU A 33 8.77 23.75 -15.31
C LEU A 33 10.10 23.05 -15.65
N GLY A 34 10.72 23.47 -16.75
CA GLY A 34 12.07 23.05 -17.12
C GLY A 34 13.07 23.46 -16.02
N GLY A 35 13.83 22.50 -15.50
CA GLY A 35 14.85 22.72 -14.46
C GLY A 35 14.46 22.30 -13.03
N SER A 36 13.26 21.74 -12.82
CA SER A 36 12.99 21.05 -11.56
C SER A 36 13.82 19.77 -11.47
N VAL A 37 14.49 19.56 -10.34
CA VAL A 37 15.23 18.32 -10.07
C VAL A 37 14.16 17.24 -9.84
N TYR A 38 13.79 16.55 -10.92
CA TYR A 38 13.01 15.33 -10.80
C TYR A 38 13.90 14.29 -10.11
N GLU A 39 13.71 14.10 -8.80
CA GLU A 39 14.17 12.90 -8.14
C GLU A 39 13.10 11.84 -8.33
N GLN A 40 13.46 10.65 -8.80
CA GLN A 40 12.51 9.55 -9.06
C GLN A 40 12.29 8.68 -7.82
N ALA A 41 13.05 8.90 -6.75
CA ALA A 41 13.13 8.02 -5.60
C ALA A 41 12.95 8.79 -4.30
N CYS A 42 12.03 8.33 -3.46
CA CYS A 42 12.02 8.67 -2.06
C CYS A 42 13.14 7.87 -1.38
N SER A 43 14.06 8.54 -0.70
CA SER A 43 15.07 7.86 0.12
C SER A 43 14.41 7.22 1.34
N PRO A 44 14.78 6.00 1.76
CA PRO A 44 14.17 5.33 2.91
C PRO A 44 14.15 6.15 4.21
N GLU A 45 15.14 7.03 4.40
CA GLU A 45 15.27 7.94 5.55
C GLU A 45 14.20 9.03 5.62
N LYS A 46 13.53 9.31 4.49
CA LYS A 46 12.47 10.32 4.35
C LYS A 46 11.10 9.69 4.07
N ALA A 47 11.03 8.36 3.98
CA ALA A 47 9.82 7.66 3.62
C ALA A 47 8.89 7.51 4.82
N SER A 48 7.64 7.91 4.66
CA SER A 48 6.52 7.50 5.49
C SER A 48 5.55 6.64 4.68
N PHE A 49 4.73 5.86 5.38
CA PHE A 49 3.89 4.83 4.79
C PHE A 49 2.47 4.94 5.31
N LYS A 50 1.54 4.34 4.57
CA LYS A 50 0.17 4.08 5.01
C LYS A 50 -0.09 2.59 4.92
N LEU A 51 -0.69 2.03 5.97
CA LEU A 51 -1.03 0.62 6.06
C LEU A 51 -2.53 0.44 6.29
N ARG A 52 -3.15 -0.56 5.68
CA ARG A 52 -4.53 -0.97 6.03
C ARG A 52 -4.69 -2.48 5.93
N TYR A 53 -5.75 -2.98 6.56
CA TYR A 53 -6.22 -4.35 6.36
C TYR A 53 -7.42 -4.35 5.42
N ALA A 54 -7.45 -5.34 4.53
CA ALA A 54 -8.54 -5.55 3.60
C ALA A 54 -8.95 -7.03 3.64
N THR A 55 -10.19 -7.31 4.02
CA THR A 55 -10.71 -8.67 4.12
C THR A 55 -11.72 -8.92 3.02
N PHE A 56 -11.54 -10.01 2.28
CA PHE A 56 -12.43 -10.42 1.19
C PHE A 56 -12.92 -11.85 1.39
N SER A 57 -14.03 -12.18 0.75
CA SER A 57 -14.53 -13.54 0.69
C SER A 57 -13.56 -14.45 -0.08
N ALA A 58 -13.16 -15.57 0.54
CA ALA A 58 -12.29 -16.54 -0.11
C ALA A 58 -12.98 -17.22 -1.30
N SER A 59 -14.31 -17.39 -1.25
CA SER A 59 -15.06 -17.96 -2.38
C SER A 59 -15.10 -17.03 -3.57
N ASP A 60 -15.20 -15.71 -3.34
CA ASP A 60 -15.31 -14.75 -4.43
C ASP A 60 -13.99 -14.68 -5.20
N ILE A 61 -12.87 -14.66 -4.47
CA ILE A 61 -11.52 -14.78 -5.03
C ILE A 61 -11.39 -16.09 -5.84
N ALA A 62 -11.73 -17.24 -5.24
CA ALA A 62 -11.55 -18.54 -5.88
C ALA A 62 -12.40 -18.72 -7.16
N ASN A 63 -13.52 -18.01 -7.28
CA ASN A 63 -14.43 -18.11 -8.42
C ASN A 63 -14.27 -16.98 -9.45
N GLY A 64 -13.32 -16.06 -9.28
CA GLY A 64 -13.16 -14.97 -10.25
C GLY A 64 -14.19 -13.84 -10.11
N PHE A 65 -14.90 -13.74 -8.98
CA PHE A 65 -15.98 -12.76 -8.79
C PHE A 65 -15.48 -11.39 -8.35
N ASP A 66 -16.29 -10.36 -8.61
CA ASP A 66 -16.02 -9.01 -8.15
C ASP A 66 -16.02 -8.96 -6.61
N PRO A 67 -14.90 -8.62 -5.97
CA PRO A 67 -14.75 -8.71 -4.53
C PRO A 67 -15.53 -7.60 -3.81
N ASN A 68 -16.14 -7.93 -2.67
CA ASN A 68 -16.78 -6.93 -1.82
C ASN A 68 -15.73 -6.14 -1.00
N TYR A 69 -15.73 -4.81 -1.14
CA TYR A 69 -14.82 -3.89 -0.46
C TYR A 69 -15.33 -3.30 0.87
N ASP A 70 -16.52 -3.71 1.35
CA ASP A 70 -17.12 -3.22 2.61
C ASP A 70 -16.23 -3.46 3.85
N LYS A 71 -15.34 -4.47 3.78
CA LYS A 71 -14.40 -4.84 4.85
C LYS A 71 -12.97 -4.33 4.60
N VAL A 72 -12.83 -3.30 3.77
CA VAL A 72 -11.56 -2.57 3.64
C VAL A 72 -11.47 -1.50 4.72
N GLY A 73 -10.53 -1.68 5.63
CA GLY A 73 -10.29 -0.77 6.74
C GLY A 73 -9.69 0.56 6.29
N PRO A 74 -9.75 1.59 7.16
CA PRO A 74 -9.07 2.85 6.92
C PRO A 74 -7.54 2.66 6.93
N TYR A 75 -6.84 3.60 6.31
CA TYR A 75 -5.39 3.66 6.42
C TYR A 75 -4.95 4.16 7.79
N ILE A 76 -3.84 3.59 8.26
CA ILE A 76 -3.06 4.00 9.43
C ILE A 76 -1.75 4.58 8.92
N ASP A 77 -1.37 5.75 9.42
CA ASP A 77 -0.11 6.40 9.05
C ASP A 77 1.07 5.80 9.83
N ILE A 78 2.16 5.55 9.13
CA ILE A 78 3.42 5.02 9.66
C ILE A 78 4.53 6.01 9.30
N PRO A 79 5.15 6.70 10.28
CA PRO A 79 5.94 7.89 10.01
C PRO A 79 7.33 7.65 9.42
N SER A 80 7.85 6.42 9.48
CA SER A 80 9.21 6.10 9.04
C SER A 80 9.38 4.63 8.66
N THR A 81 10.48 4.31 7.99
CA THR A 81 10.88 2.93 7.70
C THR A 81 11.06 2.11 9.00
N SER A 82 11.70 2.69 10.03
CA SER A 82 11.88 2.01 11.32
C SER A 82 10.53 1.72 12.01
N ALA A 83 9.58 2.65 11.94
CA ALA A 83 8.25 2.43 12.52
C ALA A 83 7.46 1.36 11.75
N LEU A 84 7.72 1.19 10.46
CA LEU A 84 7.14 0.11 9.65
C LEU A 84 7.72 -1.25 10.05
N GLU A 85 9.03 -1.34 10.24
CA GLU A 85 9.70 -2.56 10.71
C GLU A 85 9.18 -2.97 12.10
N ASP A 86 9.10 -2.01 13.04
CA ASP A 86 8.52 -2.24 14.38
C ASP A 86 7.07 -2.72 14.30
N TYR A 87 6.27 -2.15 13.38
CA TYR A 87 4.90 -2.57 13.15
C TYR A 87 4.85 -4.03 12.66
N PHE A 88 5.70 -4.41 11.71
CA PHE A 88 5.74 -5.78 11.20
C PHE A 88 6.16 -6.79 12.25
N VAL A 89 7.18 -6.47 13.06
CA VAL A 89 7.58 -7.32 14.18
C VAL A 89 6.43 -7.49 15.18
N ARG A 90 5.72 -6.41 15.53
CA ARG A 90 4.60 -6.46 16.49
C ARG A 90 3.43 -7.31 15.97
N GLU A 91 3.09 -7.16 14.69
CA GLU A 91 1.98 -7.88 14.06
C GLU A 91 2.40 -9.27 13.53
N ASN A 92 3.65 -9.69 13.77
CA ASN A 92 4.23 -10.93 13.26
C ASN A 92 4.05 -11.08 11.74
N LEU A 93 4.33 -9.99 11.01
CA LEU A 93 4.33 -9.91 9.56
C LEU A 93 5.77 -10.00 9.05
N ASP A 94 5.94 -10.70 7.94
CA ASP A 94 7.24 -10.86 7.27
C ASP A 94 7.27 -10.01 6.00
N LEU A 95 8.28 -9.16 5.85
CA LEU A 95 8.46 -8.30 4.68
C LEU A 95 8.65 -9.12 3.41
N GLU A 96 9.31 -10.28 3.49
CA GLU A 96 9.51 -11.18 2.33
C GLU A 96 8.18 -11.79 1.83
N GLY A 97 7.15 -11.77 2.67
CA GLY A 97 5.80 -12.21 2.32
C GLY A 97 4.99 -11.16 1.54
N PHE A 98 5.48 -9.92 1.40
CA PHE A 98 4.81 -8.90 0.61
C PHE A 98 5.13 -9.06 -0.88
N VAL A 99 4.11 -8.85 -1.70
CA VAL A 99 4.21 -8.86 -3.16
C VAL A 99 3.87 -7.48 -3.71
N ASP A 100 4.49 -7.13 -4.85
CA ASP A 100 4.13 -5.89 -5.53
C ASP A 100 2.73 -6.02 -6.14
N SER A 101 1.81 -5.16 -5.67
CA SER A 101 0.44 -5.06 -6.19
C SER A 101 0.34 -4.76 -7.68
N GLY A 102 1.38 -4.20 -8.31
CA GLY A 102 1.42 -4.00 -9.77
C GLY A 102 1.73 -5.28 -10.56
N LEU A 103 2.20 -6.33 -9.88
CA LEU A 103 2.58 -7.62 -10.48
C LEU A 103 1.63 -8.76 -10.08
N THR A 104 0.70 -8.51 -9.17
CA THR A 104 -0.34 -9.47 -8.77
C THR A 104 -1.71 -8.92 -9.12
N ASP A 105 -2.60 -9.79 -9.57
CA ASP A 105 -4.01 -9.47 -9.54
C ASP A 105 -4.40 -9.35 -8.06
N TYR A 106 -5.00 -8.22 -7.69
CA TYR A 106 -5.42 -7.93 -6.31
C TYR A 106 -6.90 -7.61 -6.30
N PRO A 107 -7.70 -8.20 -5.39
CA PRO A 107 -7.34 -9.24 -4.41
C PRO A 107 -7.37 -10.68 -4.98
N MET A 108 -7.40 -10.82 -6.33
CA MET A 108 -7.72 -12.03 -7.09
C MET A 108 -6.55 -12.98 -7.33
#